data_AF-A0A9P1AIW9-F1
#
_entry.id   AF-A0A9P1AIW9-F1
#
_cell.length_a   1.000
_cell.length_b   1.000
_cell.length_c   1.000
_cell.angle_alpha   90.00
_cell.angle_beta   90.00
_cell.angle_gamma   90.00
#
_symmetry.space_group_name_H-M   'P 1'
#
loop_
_entity.id
_entity.type
_entity.pdbx_description
1 polymer ?
#
loop_
_entity_poly.entity_id
_entity_poly.type
_entity_poly.pdbx_seq_one_letter_code
_entity_poly.pdbx_strand_id
1 'polypeptide(L)'
;MSSRQDPRVERLLEKTTLENLFKLYFQRIYGKEEIQEMENALKNALKKYEKKEDVFQKLWDNKENEATPLLNECLDSICEKTFNSGKSHTPESLLTLSKLFIKVGDFRLACEVIWCSASISIQEFIADRQLKVLLHSHNAKRRFASALSRDIGRRFSVFEVCHSSFYTNSHGALDVKDAFGDATEFIQKLRELQITDELKKELEKKNFNI
;
A
#
# COMPACT_ATOMS: atom_id res chain seq x y z
N MET A 1 -2.76 24.98 19.21
CA MET A 1 -1.38 24.48 19.15
C MET A 1 -0.95 24.47 17.70
N SER A 2 0.26 24.93 17.39
CA SER A 2 0.80 24.82 16.04
C SER A 2 0.90 23.33 15.68
N SER A 3 0.22 22.92 14.62
CA SER A 3 0.23 21.53 14.14
C SER A 3 1.64 21.02 13.78
N ARG A 4 2.61 21.92 13.61
CA ARG A 4 4.06 21.63 13.48
C ARG A 4 4.71 20.94 14.69
N GLN A 5 4.03 20.85 15.83
CA GLN A 5 4.54 20.28 17.08
C GLN A 5 3.69 19.10 17.59
N ASP A 6 3.05 18.35 16.69
CA ASP A 6 2.29 17.16 17.11
C ASP A 6 3.27 16.06 17.62
N PRO A 7 3.18 15.66 18.91
CA PRO A 7 4.07 14.67 19.50
C PRO A 7 3.97 13.27 18.87
N ARG A 8 2.92 13.01 18.07
CA ARG A 8 2.78 11.77 17.28
C ARG A 8 3.63 11.81 16.02
N VAL A 9 3.78 12.98 15.40
CA VAL A 9 4.67 13.17 14.25
C VAL A 9 6.12 13.05 14.71
N GLU A 10 6.47 13.72 15.80
CA GLU A 10 7.81 13.63 16.41
C GLU A 10 8.11 12.17 16.79
N ARG A 11 7.18 11.47 17.44
CA ARG A 11 7.31 10.03 17.70
C ARG A 11 7.44 9.18 16.44
N LEU A 12 6.72 9.47 15.36
CA LEU A 12 6.87 8.75 14.10
C LEU A 12 8.29 8.97 13.54
N LEU A 13 8.73 10.22 13.47
CA LEU A 13 10.06 10.62 12.99
C LEU A 13 11.21 10.05 13.83
N GLU A 14 11.02 9.96 15.15
CA GLU A 14 11.98 9.45 16.14
C GLU A 14 12.00 7.92 16.23
N LYS A 15 10.84 7.25 16.25
CA LYS A 15 10.74 5.81 16.54
C LYS A 15 10.82 4.91 15.30
N THR A 16 10.35 5.38 14.13
CA THR A 16 10.38 4.58 12.88
C THR A 16 10.59 5.49 11.68
N THR A 17 11.76 5.40 11.03
CA THR A 17 11.97 6.08 9.75
C THR A 17 10.96 5.59 8.71
N LEU A 18 10.56 6.43 7.75
CA LEU A 18 9.76 5.98 6.60
C LEU A 18 10.39 4.74 5.94
N GLU A 19 11.72 4.68 5.90
CA GLU A 19 12.44 3.51 5.42
C GLU A 19 12.10 2.23 6.20
N ASN A 20 12.10 2.29 7.54
CA ASN A 20 11.72 1.15 8.39
C ASN A 20 10.25 0.76 8.22
N LEU A 21 9.35 1.73 8.03
CA LEU A 21 7.93 1.47 7.77
C LEU A 21 7.74 0.66 6.49
N PHE A 22 8.39 1.08 5.39
CA PHE A 22 8.32 0.35 4.12
C PHE A 22 9.03 -1.01 4.18
N LYS A 23 10.12 -1.15 4.94
CA LYS A 23 10.77 -2.47 5.16
C LYS A 23 9.80 -3.48 5.77
N LEU A 24 8.98 -3.05 6.74
CA LEU A 24 7.94 -3.91 7.33
C LEU A 24 6.89 -4.33 6.28
N TYR A 25 6.51 -3.44 5.35
CA TYR A 25 5.62 -3.77 4.24
C TYR A 25 6.25 -4.74 3.25
N PHE A 26 7.49 -4.46 2.85
CA PHE A 26 8.16 -5.21 1.81
C PHE A 26 8.38 -6.67 2.19
N GLN A 27 8.73 -6.93 3.45
CA GLN A 27 8.87 -8.28 3.99
C GLN A 27 7.59 -9.12 3.90
N ARG A 28 6.41 -8.49 3.87
CA ARG A 28 5.13 -9.19 3.76
C ARG A 28 4.71 -9.44 2.30
N ILE A 29 5.20 -8.63 1.37
CA ILE A 29 4.69 -8.58 -0.01
C ILE A 29 5.64 -9.24 -1.00
N TYR A 30 6.94 -9.05 -0.79
CA TYR A 30 8.01 -9.41 -1.71
C TYR A 30 8.82 -10.61 -1.23
N GLY A 31 9.37 -11.35 -2.19
CA GLY A 31 10.38 -12.37 -1.91
C GLY A 31 11.72 -11.74 -1.51
N LYS A 32 12.62 -12.54 -0.91
CA LYS A 32 13.95 -12.09 -0.46
C LYS A 32 14.77 -11.41 -1.57
N GLU A 33 14.61 -11.85 -2.81
CA GLU A 33 15.33 -11.32 -3.97
C GLU A 33 14.80 -9.93 -4.38
N GLU A 34 13.48 -9.72 -4.35
CA GLU A 34 12.85 -8.43 -4.70
C GLU A 34 13.05 -7.37 -3.59
N ILE A 35 13.15 -7.78 -2.31
CA ILE A 35 13.29 -6.85 -1.17
C ILE A 35 14.50 -5.93 -1.32
N GLN A 36 15.65 -6.44 -1.78
CA GLN A 36 16.86 -5.62 -1.89
C GLN A 36 16.71 -4.51 -2.95
N GLU A 37 16.06 -4.82 -4.08
CA GLU A 37 15.76 -3.85 -5.13
C GLU A 37 14.76 -2.80 -4.64
N MET A 38 13.72 -3.24 -3.92
CA MET A 38 12.73 -2.37 -3.29
C MET A 38 13.36 -1.39 -2.30
N GLU A 39 14.26 -1.88 -1.43
CA GLU A 39 14.98 -1.04 -0.47
C GLU A 39 15.85 0.01 -1.17
N ASN A 40 16.52 -0.34 -2.27
CA ASN A 40 17.33 0.59 -3.04
C ASN A 40 16.47 1.67 -3.74
N ALA A 41 15.36 1.26 -4.35
CA ALA A 41 14.41 2.18 -4.97
C ALA A 41 13.78 3.13 -3.94
N LEU A 42 13.42 2.61 -2.77
CA LEU A 42 12.90 3.38 -1.64
C LEU A 42 13.92 4.39 -1.13
N LYS A 43 15.17 3.97 -0.88
CA LYS A 43 16.23 4.87 -0.44
C LYS A 43 16.41 6.02 -1.43
N ASN A 44 16.38 5.72 -2.73
CA ASN A 44 16.45 6.75 -3.77
C ASN A 44 15.22 7.67 -3.78
N ALA A 45 14.01 7.14 -3.62
CA ALA A 45 12.79 7.94 -3.54
C ALA A 45 12.77 8.86 -2.31
N LEU A 46 13.35 8.41 -1.19
CA LEU A 46 13.39 9.15 0.08
C LEU A 46 14.54 10.15 0.17
N LYS A 47 15.55 10.13 -0.72
CA LYS A 47 16.66 11.12 -0.74
C LYS A 47 16.17 12.57 -0.77
N LYS A 48 15.03 12.83 -1.41
CA LYS A 48 14.42 14.18 -1.47
C LYS A 48 13.87 14.67 -0.12
N TYR A 49 13.84 13.81 0.89
CA TYR A 49 13.41 14.09 2.26
C TYR A 49 14.55 13.87 3.26
N GLU A 50 15.79 14.20 2.87
CA GLU A 50 16.95 14.17 3.77
C GLU A 50 16.66 14.85 5.11
N LYS A 51 15.83 15.91 5.10
CA LYS A 51 15.16 16.42 6.29
C LYS A 51 13.76 15.84 6.34
N LYS A 52 13.52 14.88 7.24
CA LYS A 52 12.22 14.20 7.37
C LYS A 52 11.04 15.16 7.63
N GLU A 53 11.33 16.35 8.16
CA GLU A 53 10.42 17.47 8.36
C GLU A 53 9.77 17.96 7.06
N ASP A 54 10.44 17.81 5.91
CA ASP A 54 9.98 18.33 4.61
C ASP A 54 8.70 17.66 4.09
N VAL A 55 8.48 16.38 4.42
CA VAL A 55 7.24 15.66 4.07
C VAL A 55 6.05 16.31 4.79
N PHE A 56 6.19 16.51 6.09
CA PHE A 56 5.11 17.05 6.89
C PHE A 56 4.95 18.55 6.68
N GLN A 57 6.04 19.28 6.45
CA GLN A 57 5.99 20.69 6.09
C GLN A 57 5.16 20.89 4.81
N LYS A 58 5.30 20.02 3.80
CA LYS A 58 4.42 20.00 2.61
C LYS A 58 2.96 19.71 2.94
N LEU A 59 2.65 18.84 3.92
CA LEU A 59 1.28 18.62 4.38
C LEU A 59 0.70 19.87 5.06
N TRP A 60 1.50 20.55 5.87
CA TRP A 60 1.07 21.75 6.59
C TRP A 60 0.94 22.98 5.68
N ASP A 61 1.79 23.07 4.66
CA ASP A 61 1.71 24.14 3.66
C ASP A 61 0.56 23.92 2.67
N ASN A 62 -0.02 22.70 2.65
CA ASN A 62 -1.24 22.42 1.92
C ASN A 62 -2.44 23.02 2.67
N LYS A 63 -2.81 24.26 2.33
CA LYS A 63 -3.84 25.10 2.99
C LYS A 63 -5.29 24.60 2.84
N GLU A 64 -5.50 23.32 2.54
CA GLU A 64 -6.85 22.75 2.43
C GLU A 64 -7.44 22.44 3.82
N ASN A 65 -8.73 22.75 4.01
CA ASN A 65 -9.48 22.46 5.24
C ASN A 65 -9.48 20.96 5.64
N GLU A 66 -9.08 20.06 4.74
CA GLU A 66 -9.01 18.61 4.94
C GLU A 66 -7.65 18.09 5.43
N ALA A 67 -6.59 18.92 5.42
CA ALA A 67 -5.23 18.45 5.69
C ALA A 67 -5.03 17.99 7.14
N THR A 68 -5.66 18.68 8.11
CA THR A 68 -5.51 18.35 9.55
C THR A 68 -6.27 17.09 9.95
N PRO A 69 -7.56 16.89 9.56
CA PRO A 69 -8.26 15.63 9.80
C PRO A 69 -7.56 14.44 9.16
N LEU A 70 -7.07 14.59 7.93
CA LEU A 70 -6.36 13.52 7.23
C LEU A 70 -5.02 13.19 7.88
N LEU A 71 -4.27 14.21 8.31
CA LEU A 71 -3.02 14.00 9.05
C LEU A 71 -3.29 13.25 10.35
N ASN A 72 -4.35 13.61 11.08
CA ASN A 72 -4.75 12.88 12.29
C ASN A 72 -5.14 11.44 11.98
N GLU A 73 -5.96 11.20 10.95
CA GLU A 73 -6.34 9.85 10.52
C GLU A 73 -5.12 9.01 10.13
N CYS A 74 -4.16 9.59 9.41
CA CYS A 74 -2.90 8.95 9.05
C CYS A 74 -2.05 8.65 10.28
N LEU A 75 -1.89 9.63 11.17
CA LEU A 75 -1.11 9.46 12.39
C LEU A 75 -1.76 8.45 13.33
N ASP A 76 -3.08 8.40 13.46
CA ASP A 76 -3.75 7.43 14.32
C ASP A 76 -3.66 6.03 13.69
N SER A 77 -3.91 5.90 12.39
CA SER A 77 -3.83 4.63 11.65
C SER A 77 -2.41 4.06 11.60
N ILE A 78 -1.40 4.91 11.35
CA ILE A 78 0.00 4.51 11.27
C ILE A 78 0.59 4.41 12.67
N CYS A 79 0.45 5.42 13.54
CA CYS A 79 1.11 5.41 14.84
C CYS A 79 0.48 4.41 15.83
N GLU A 80 -0.86 4.31 15.94
CA GLU A 80 -1.44 3.39 16.93
C GLU A 80 -1.20 1.92 16.55
N LYS A 81 -1.33 1.57 15.26
CA LYS A 81 -1.13 0.19 14.81
C LYS A 81 0.35 -0.20 14.79
N THR A 82 1.23 0.66 14.27
CA THR A 82 2.68 0.36 14.16
C THR A 82 3.38 0.38 15.52
N PHE A 83 3.05 1.33 16.41
CA PHE A 83 3.84 1.53 17.64
C PHE A 83 3.26 0.87 18.89
N ASN A 84 1.93 0.70 19.00
CA ASN A 84 1.33 0.25 20.25
C ASN A 84 0.87 -1.21 20.25
N SER A 85 0.80 -1.88 19.10
CA SER A 85 0.10 -3.17 19.03
C SER A 85 0.87 -4.30 18.34
N GLY A 86 1.97 -4.01 17.64
CA GLY A 86 2.66 -5.01 16.80
C GLY A 86 1.74 -5.65 15.73
N LYS A 87 0.55 -5.08 15.51
CA LYS A 87 -0.44 -5.61 14.57
C LYS A 87 0.00 -5.27 13.15
N SER A 88 -0.07 -6.27 12.28
CA SER A 88 0.17 -6.09 10.86
C SER A 88 -0.80 -5.06 10.28
N HIS A 89 -0.31 -4.24 9.36
CA HIS A 89 -1.10 -3.22 8.69
C HIS A 89 -2.19 -3.85 7.81
N THR A 90 -3.37 -3.20 7.78
CA THR A 90 -4.51 -3.58 6.93
C THR A 90 -4.46 -2.83 5.60
N PRO A 91 -5.15 -3.30 4.54
CA PRO A 91 -5.27 -2.59 3.28
C PRO A 91 -5.70 -1.12 3.45
N GLU A 92 -6.64 -0.84 4.35
CA GLU A 92 -7.12 0.51 4.64
C GLU A 92 -6.03 1.38 5.24
N SER A 93 -5.25 0.86 6.20
CA SER A 93 -4.17 1.64 6.79
C SER A 93 -3.10 2.03 5.76
N LEU A 94 -2.89 1.18 4.74
CA LEU A 94 -2.05 1.52 3.60
C LEU A 94 -2.73 2.55 2.70
N LEU A 95 -4.02 2.45 2.41
CA LEU A 95 -4.72 3.50 1.66
C LEU A 95 -4.68 4.86 2.38
N THR A 96 -4.85 4.89 3.70
CA THR A 96 -4.69 6.12 4.47
C THR A 96 -3.28 6.70 4.27
N LEU A 97 -2.24 5.86 4.31
CA LEU A 97 -0.86 6.27 4.01
C LEU A 97 -0.66 6.74 2.56
N SER A 98 -1.27 6.09 1.56
CA SER A 98 -1.15 6.54 0.17
C SER A 98 -1.85 7.88 -0.04
N LYS A 99 -2.99 8.12 0.60
CA LYS A 99 -3.71 9.41 0.60
C LYS A 99 -2.84 10.55 1.15
N LEU A 100 -2.03 10.29 2.18
CA LEU A 100 -1.01 11.22 2.67
C LEU A 100 0.01 11.56 1.58
N PHE A 101 0.57 10.54 0.93
CA PHE A 101 1.55 10.73 -0.13
C PHE A 101 0.98 11.49 -1.34
N ILE A 102 -0.29 11.24 -1.70
CA ILE A 102 -0.99 12.03 -2.74
C ILE A 102 -1.06 13.51 -2.35
N LYS A 103 -1.40 13.84 -1.09
CA LYS A 103 -1.54 15.23 -0.64
C LYS A 103 -0.22 15.99 -0.56
N VAL A 104 0.92 15.33 -0.34
CA VAL A 104 2.25 15.97 -0.44
C VAL A 104 2.81 16.00 -1.86
N GLY A 105 2.06 15.48 -2.84
CA GLY A 105 2.50 15.38 -4.23
C GLY A 105 3.56 14.31 -4.47
N ASP A 106 3.69 13.33 -3.57
CA ASP A 106 4.59 12.19 -3.73
C ASP A 106 3.89 11.00 -4.38
N PHE A 107 3.59 11.16 -5.65
CA PHE A 107 2.86 10.16 -6.44
C PHE A 107 3.62 8.84 -6.56
N ARG A 108 4.96 8.88 -6.55
CA ARG A 108 5.82 7.70 -6.57
C ARG A 108 5.61 6.81 -5.34
N LEU A 109 5.66 7.39 -4.14
CA LEU A 109 5.41 6.63 -2.90
C LEU A 109 3.94 6.25 -2.77
N ALA A 110 3.02 7.13 -3.19
CA ALA A 110 1.59 6.81 -3.19
C ALA A 110 1.27 5.57 -4.03
N CYS A 111 1.82 5.48 -5.25
CA CYS A 111 1.67 4.32 -6.13
C CYS A 111 2.12 3.03 -5.45
N GLU A 112 3.29 3.04 -4.81
CA GLU A 112 3.83 1.84 -4.17
C GLU A 112 2.97 1.39 -2.98
N VAL A 113 2.47 2.34 -2.20
CA VAL A 113 1.58 2.03 -1.08
C VAL A 113 0.21 1.53 -1.57
N ILE A 114 -0.30 2.03 -2.71
CA ILE A 114 -1.51 1.50 -3.36
C ILE A 114 -1.30 0.05 -3.78
N TRP A 115 -0.18 -0.25 -4.44
CA TRP A 115 0.19 -1.63 -4.79
C TRP A 115 0.26 -2.53 -3.56
N CYS A 116 0.87 -2.03 -2.48
CA CYS A 116 0.96 -2.78 -1.23
C CYS A 116 -0.41 -3.08 -0.65
N SER A 117 -1.33 -2.12 -0.67
CA SER A 117 -2.71 -2.28 -0.20
C SER A 117 -3.44 -3.37 -0.96
N ALA A 118 -3.40 -3.34 -2.29
CA ALA A 118 -4.01 -4.35 -3.14
C ALA A 118 -3.38 -5.74 -2.98
N SER A 119 -2.06 -5.80 -2.76
CA SER A 119 -1.36 -7.06 -2.50
C SER A 119 -1.76 -7.69 -1.17
N ILE A 120 -1.88 -6.89 -0.11
CA ILE A 120 -2.32 -7.38 1.20
C ILE A 120 -3.79 -7.80 1.16
N SER A 121 -4.67 -7.11 0.44
CA SER A 121 -6.07 -7.50 0.36
C SER A 121 -6.27 -8.86 -0.32
N ILE A 122 -5.42 -9.22 -1.29
CA ILE A 122 -5.37 -10.58 -1.83
C ILE A 122 -4.95 -11.60 -0.75
N GLN A 123 -3.94 -11.28 0.07
CA GLN A 123 -3.51 -12.17 1.16
C GLN A 123 -4.61 -12.35 2.22
N GLU A 124 -5.31 -11.27 2.57
CA GLU A 124 -6.47 -11.32 3.48
C GLU A 124 -7.58 -12.20 2.89
N PHE A 125 -7.91 -12.02 1.60
CA PHE A 125 -8.88 -12.86 0.92
C PHE A 125 -8.51 -14.36 0.97
N ILE A 126 -7.25 -14.70 0.69
CA ILE A 126 -6.75 -16.08 0.76
C ILE A 126 -6.91 -16.64 2.18
N ALA A 127 -6.56 -15.87 3.20
CA ALA A 127 -6.66 -16.28 4.59
C ALA A 127 -8.12 -16.48 5.02
N ASP A 128 -8.98 -15.49 4.74
CA ASP A 128 -10.40 -15.50 5.13
C ASP A 128 -11.17 -16.65 4.47
N ARG A 129 -10.82 -17.00 3.23
CA ARG A 129 -11.42 -18.12 2.49
C ARG A 129 -10.69 -19.45 2.71
N GLN A 130 -9.66 -19.44 3.55
CA GLN A 130 -8.82 -20.60 3.89
C GLN A 130 -8.33 -21.33 2.63
N LEU A 131 -7.80 -20.57 1.68
CA LEU A 131 -7.26 -21.11 0.42
C LEU A 131 -5.82 -21.58 0.63
N LYS A 132 -5.50 -22.77 0.13
CA LYS A 132 -4.13 -23.31 0.14
C LYS A 132 -3.33 -22.82 -1.06
N VAL A 133 -3.16 -21.51 -1.16
CA VAL A 133 -2.44 -20.84 -2.25
C VAL A 133 -1.32 -19.97 -1.69
N LEU A 134 -0.13 -20.05 -2.28
CA LEU A 134 1.00 -19.17 -1.96
C LEU A 134 1.33 -18.31 -3.18
N LEU A 135 1.50 -17.01 -2.96
CA LEU A 135 1.73 -16.03 -4.04
C LEU A 135 3.09 -15.33 -3.85
N HIS A 136 4.13 -15.94 -4.39
CA HIS A 136 5.52 -15.51 -4.17
C HIS A 136 6.00 -14.33 -5.03
N SER A 137 5.23 -13.91 -6.04
CA SER A 137 5.62 -12.82 -6.96
C SER A 137 4.44 -11.92 -7.30
N HIS A 138 4.73 -10.73 -7.84
CA HIS A 138 3.70 -9.86 -8.41
C HIS A 138 2.94 -10.55 -9.57
N ASN A 139 3.65 -11.33 -10.39
CA ASN A 139 3.04 -12.15 -11.46
C ASN A 139 2.05 -13.20 -10.93
N ALA A 140 2.41 -13.88 -9.84
CA ALA A 140 1.50 -14.84 -9.19
C ALA A 140 0.22 -14.14 -8.71
N LYS A 141 0.36 -12.95 -8.11
CA LYS A 141 -0.78 -12.12 -7.67
C LYS A 141 -1.69 -11.70 -8.83
N ARG A 142 -1.14 -11.26 -9.97
CA ARG A 142 -1.91 -10.94 -11.18
C ARG A 142 -2.69 -12.14 -11.70
N ARG A 143 -2.03 -13.29 -11.80
CA ARG A 143 -2.66 -14.52 -12.29
C ARG A 143 -3.75 -15.00 -11.34
N PHE A 144 -3.55 -14.88 -10.03
CA PHE A 144 -4.55 -15.16 -9.02
C PHE A 144 -5.77 -14.25 -9.15
N ALA A 145 -5.57 -12.93 -9.20
CA ALA A 145 -6.63 -11.95 -9.38
C ALA A 145 -7.47 -12.21 -10.65
N SER A 146 -6.79 -12.55 -11.75
CA SER A 146 -7.45 -12.92 -13.02
C SER A 146 -8.24 -14.22 -12.95
N ALA A 147 -7.81 -15.16 -12.10
CA ALA A 147 -8.51 -16.42 -11.89
C ALA A 147 -9.75 -16.27 -10.99
N LEU A 148 -9.82 -15.23 -10.14
CA LEU A 148 -11.02 -14.91 -9.35
C LEU A 148 -12.15 -14.42 -10.25
N SER A 149 -11.88 -13.44 -11.11
CA SER A 149 -12.78 -13.01 -12.19
C SER A 149 -12.05 -12.10 -13.17
N ARG A 150 -12.65 -11.93 -14.36
CA ARG A 150 -12.13 -10.99 -15.37
C ARG A 150 -12.10 -9.54 -14.87
N ASP A 151 -13.11 -9.12 -14.09
CA ASP A 151 -13.20 -7.77 -13.54
C ASP A 151 -12.10 -7.51 -12.48
N ILE A 152 -11.93 -8.45 -11.55
CA ILE A 152 -10.88 -8.39 -10.53
C ILE A 152 -9.49 -8.37 -11.18
N GLY A 153 -9.24 -9.25 -12.16
CA GLY A 153 -7.98 -9.26 -12.90
C GLY A 153 -7.70 -7.96 -13.65
N ARG A 154 -8.72 -7.37 -14.30
CA ARG A 154 -8.57 -6.08 -14.99
C ARG A 154 -8.21 -4.98 -14.01
N ARG A 155 -8.89 -4.88 -12.87
CA ARG A 155 -8.61 -3.87 -11.85
C ARG A 155 -7.23 -4.04 -11.26
N PHE A 156 -6.80 -5.28 -11.02
CA PHE A 156 -5.48 -5.55 -10.48
C PHE A 156 -4.33 -5.02 -11.36
N SER A 157 -4.52 -4.97 -12.68
CA SER A 157 -3.51 -4.42 -13.60
C SER A 157 -3.18 -2.94 -13.37
N VAL A 158 -4.13 -2.16 -12.83
CA VAL A 158 -3.90 -0.76 -12.43
C VAL A 158 -2.82 -0.69 -11.35
N PHE A 159 -2.82 -1.63 -10.42
CA PHE A 159 -1.86 -1.66 -9.33
C PHE A 159 -0.48 -2.13 -9.78
N GLU A 160 -0.39 -3.01 -10.78
CA GLU A 160 0.90 -3.37 -11.39
C GLU A 160 1.55 -2.18 -12.09
N VAL A 161 0.73 -1.33 -12.70
CA VAL A 161 1.16 -0.08 -13.34
C VAL A 161 1.59 0.94 -12.27
N CYS A 162 0.93 0.98 -11.11
CA CYS A 162 1.42 1.72 -9.93
C CYS A 162 2.77 1.19 -9.43
N HIS A 163 2.92 -0.13 -9.27
CA HIS A 163 4.19 -0.72 -8.85
C HIS A 163 5.33 -0.39 -9.83
N SER A 164 5.04 -0.40 -11.13
CA SER A 164 6.01 0.02 -12.16
C SER A 164 6.35 1.52 -12.08
N SER A 165 5.37 2.35 -11.76
CA SER A 165 5.55 3.80 -11.52
C SER A 165 6.42 4.11 -10.31
N PHE A 166 6.44 3.23 -9.31
CA PHE A 166 7.39 3.37 -8.20
C PHE A 166 8.85 3.36 -8.67
N TYR A 167 9.17 2.71 -9.78
CA TYR A 167 10.52 2.73 -10.35
C TYR A 167 10.71 3.84 -11.38
N THR A 168 9.73 4.03 -12.25
CA THR A 168 9.82 4.92 -13.42
C THR A 168 9.35 6.34 -13.16
N ASN A 169 8.64 6.58 -12.06
CA ASN A 169 7.99 7.84 -11.72
C ASN A 169 7.08 8.37 -12.83
N SER A 170 6.27 7.48 -13.42
CA SER A 170 5.47 7.77 -14.61
C SER A 170 4.08 8.35 -14.34
N HIS A 171 3.54 8.19 -13.12
CA HIS A 171 2.19 8.65 -12.78
C HIS A 171 2.17 10.09 -12.29
N GLY A 172 1.20 10.85 -12.79
CA GLY A 172 0.82 12.16 -12.29
C GLY A 172 -0.31 12.09 -11.26
N ALA A 173 -0.75 13.27 -10.80
CA ALA A 173 -1.75 13.39 -9.74
C ALA A 173 -3.10 12.73 -10.08
N LEU A 174 -3.53 12.80 -11.34
CA LEU A 174 -4.80 12.20 -11.79
C LEU A 174 -4.71 10.67 -11.78
N ASP A 175 -3.65 10.10 -12.36
CA ASP A 175 -3.46 8.65 -12.44
C ASP A 175 -3.45 8.00 -11.05
N VAL A 176 -2.78 8.64 -10.08
CA VAL A 176 -2.71 8.11 -8.71
C VAL A 176 -4.04 8.26 -7.96
N LYS A 177 -4.81 9.33 -8.21
CA LYS A 177 -6.15 9.49 -7.63
C LYS A 177 -7.12 8.44 -8.15
N ASP A 178 -7.07 8.14 -9.45
CA ASP A 178 -7.89 7.10 -10.06
C ASP A 178 -7.50 5.73 -9.50
N ALA A 179 -6.20 5.42 -9.43
CA ALA A 179 -5.71 4.18 -8.84
C ALA A 179 -6.09 4.03 -7.35
N PHE A 180 -6.13 5.13 -6.60
CA PHE A 180 -6.60 5.15 -5.21
C PHE A 180 -8.08 4.76 -5.10
N GLY A 181 -8.92 5.33 -5.96
CA GLY A 181 -10.34 4.97 -6.07
C GLY A 181 -10.52 3.50 -6.40
N ASP A 182 -9.80 3.03 -7.43
CA ASP A 182 -9.81 1.62 -7.84
C ASP A 182 -9.39 0.67 -6.73
N ALA A 183 -8.39 1.03 -5.91
CA ALA A 183 -7.96 0.21 -4.79
C ALA A 183 -9.04 0.07 -3.71
N THR A 184 -9.78 1.14 -3.44
CA THR A 184 -10.90 1.12 -2.48
C THR A 184 -12.01 0.17 -2.96
N GLU A 185 -12.39 0.29 -4.24
CA GLU A 185 -13.40 -0.61 -4.85
C GLU A 185 -12.92 -2.06 -4.92
N PHE A 186 -11.64 -2.28 -5.22
CA PHE A 186 -11.04 -3.60 -5.31
C PHE A 186 -11.07 -4.35 -3.98
N ILE A 187 -10.72 -3.68 -2.88
CA ILE A 187 -10.79 -4.26 -1.52
C ILE A 187 -12.22 -4.67 -1.19
N GLN A 188 -13.20 -3.78 -1.46
CA GLN A 188 -14.60 -4.08 -1.19
C GLN A 188 -15.08 -5.29 -1.99
N LYS A 189 -14.76 -5.33 -3.29
CA LYS A 189 -15.09 -6.45 -4.18
C LYS A 189 -14.51 -7.78 -3.69
N LEU A 190 -13.25 -7.80 -3.26
CA LEU A 190 -12.65 -9.02 -2.70
C LEU A 190 -13.39 -9.50 -1.45
N ARG A 191 -13.78 -8.59 -0.56
CA ARG A 191 -14.50 -8.95 0.68
C ARG A 191 -15.89 -9.52 0.41
N GLU A 192 -16.61 -8.93 -0.54
CA GLU A 192 -17.95 -9.36 -0.94
C GLU A 192 -17.95 -10.62 -1.80
N LEU A 193 -16.83 -10.93 -2.46
CA LEU A 193 -16.72 -12.07 -3.37
C LEU A 193 -16.97 -13.39 -2.62
N GLN A 194 -18.04 -14.06 -3.02
CA GLN A 194 -18.30 -15.44 -2.69
C GLN A 194 -17.65 -16.34 -3.73
N ILE A 195 -17.03 -17.43 -3.29
CA ILE A 195 -16.44 -18.43 -4.17
C ILE A 195 -17.12 -19.77 -3.95
N THR A 196 -17.33 -20.51 -5.04
CA THR A 196 -17.86 -21.88 -4.95
C THR A 196 -16.75 -22.85 -4.58
N ASP A 197 -17.13 -24.06 -4.15
CA ASP A 197 -16.16 -25.13 -3.87
C ASP A 197 -15.37 -25.54 -5.12
N GLU A 198 -15.99 -25.47 -6.30
CA GLU A 198 -15.34 -25.73 -7.59
C GLU A 198 -14.25 -24.69 -7.84
N LEU A 199 -14.59 -23.40 -7.73
CA LEU A 199 -13.61 -22.32 -7.92
C LEU A 199 -12.48 -22.41 -6.89
N LYS A 200 -12.79 -22.70 -5.63
CA LYS A 200 -11.78 -22.94 -4.59
C LYS A 200 -10.80 -24.04 -5.00
N LYS A 201 -11.29 -25.20 -5.43
CA LYS A 201 -10.45 -26.32 -5.90
C LYS A 201 -9.61 -25.93 -7.11
N GLU A 202 -10.16 -25.16 -8.05
CA GLU A 202 -9.41 -24.69 -9.22
C GLU A 202 -8.28 -23.74 -8.85
N LEU A 203 -8.52 -22.80 -7.94
CA LEU A 203 -7.51 -21.85 -7.46
C LEU A 203 -6.36 -22.59 -6.76
N GLU A 204 -6.68 -23.54 -5.88
CA GLU A 204 -5.68 -24.33 -5.16
C GLU A 204 -4.88 -25.25 -6.10
N LYS A 205 -5.51 -25.81 -7.13
CA LYS A 205 -4.83 -26.64 -8.14
C LYS A 205 -3.84 -25.84 -8.99
N LYS A 206 -4.16 -24.58 -9.33
CA LYS A 206 -3.30 -23.74 -10.18
C LYS A 206 -2.01 -23.36 -9.48
N ASN A 207 -2.03 -23.15 -8.16
CA ASN A 207 -0.92 -22.84 -7.25
C ASN A 207 0.04 -21.70 -7.67
N PHE A 208 -0.18 -21.06 -8.82
CA PHE A 208 0.42 -19.81 -9.32
C PHE A 208 1.96 -19.67 -9.25
N ASN A 209 2.68 -20.78 -9.09
CA ASN A 209 4.14 -20.86 -8.89
C ASN A 209 4.98 -20.75 -10.19
N ILE A 210 4.51 -20.03 -11.21
CA ILE A 210 5.28 -19.79 -12.45
C ILE A 210 5.34 -18.30 -12.73
#